data_AF-A0A0S8KE38-F1
#
_entry.id   AF-A0A0S8KE38-F1
#
_cell.length_a   1.000
_cell.length_b   1.000
_cell.length_c   1.000
_cell.angle_alpha   90.00
_cell.angle_beta   90.00
_cell.angle_gamma   90.00
#
_symmetry.space_group_name_H-M   'P 1'
#
loop_
_entity.id
_entity.type
_entity.pdbx_description
1 polymer ?
#
loop_
_entity_poly.entity_id
_entity_poly.type
_entity_poly.pdbx_seq_one_letter_code
_entity_poly.pdbx_strand_id
1 'polypeptide(L)'
;MTNKRVSVDLEESLYRRFKARVAYEDTSMTDVLGGLISQWLGTWGSNFFSHTVTAGEDLRSIANQHYSDPELYLAIAHFNDITFPVLVQPADQVLVPEPGTSPSGLVPSTTIPQNVPKNTATVEVDAQLHRRFKARAAFEGTTMTVWLYDFITKWTGDWPTKTTTYTVKSGDSLGAIAFRFYNDATKYWVIAHFNDIRNPALIHVGQQLLIPEPVTLGQLLAGESPYIFGIHDKGGEFLMAEKGKKGWVLITEAVGRNPHDHSTKHYSDLEDQGYGVIVRLNHGYHNTKTGSFPGTIPLQDANSQNYQDFAVRCGNFVEHSSGCHIWIIGNEMNLSNEWPGGKNGQAITPERYEDCFKRCYAEIHKRPGHEDDQVVVGSVAPWNNETTYTNNERGDWVKYLADVLTLLGTKCDGIALHTYTHGKDRKLITSRDRMESFPDRYYHFRTYREFMEAIPASMRGLPVYITETDQNDFWDHSNTGWVQAAYEEIDRWNQEPTHQKIRCLILYRWSRDDDWSFQDITEIKDDFRAALDHDYRWWK
;
A
#
# COMPACT_ATOMS: atom_id res chain seq x y z
N MET A 1 30.22 -8.93 -15.65
CA MET A 1 30.23 -7.45 -15.63
C MET A 1 31.08 -7.03 -14.45
N THR A 2 32.00 -6.09 -14.65
CA THR A 2 32.89 -5.61 -13.58
C THR A 2 32.21 -4.44 -12.87
N ASN A 3 32.09 -4.52 -11.55
CA ASN A 3 31.54 -3.41 -10.75
C ASN A 3 32.66 -2.43 -10.36
N LYS A 4 32.30 -1.15 -10.23
CA LYS A 4 33.17 -0.07 -9.77
C LYS A 4 32.54 0.63 -8.57
N ARG A 5 33.36 0.97 -7.58
CA ARG A 5 32.90 1.70 -6.39
C ARG A 5 32.76 3.18 -6.69
N VAL A 6 31.66 3.75 -6.20
CA VAL A 6 31.42 5.20 -6.19
C VAL A 6 31.23 5.62 -4.74
N SER A 7 31.77 6.78 -4.36
CA SER A 7 31.67 7.28 -2.99
C SER A 7 31.46 8.78 -2.94
N VAL A 8 30.70 9.22 -1.93
CA VAL A 8 30.43 10.63 -1.66
C VAL A 8 30.40 10.84 -0.14
N ASP A 9 31.06 11.90 0.31
CA ASP A 9 31.03 12.34 1.70
C ASP A 9 29.84 13.27 1.91
N LEU A 10 28.96 12.89 2.83
CA LEU A 10 27.77 13.63 3.20
C LEU A 10 27.92 14.14 4.62
N GLU A 11 27.49 15.37 4.89
CA GLU A 11 27.33 15.84 6.25
C GLU A 11 26.38 14.93 7.03
N GLU A 12 26.66 14.79 8.31
CA GLU A 12 26.04 13.79 9.18
C GLU A 12 24.50 13.80 9.13
N SER A 13 23.87 14.97 9.12
CA SER A 13 22.41 15.09 9.01
C SER A 13 21.89 14.51 7.70
N LEU A 14 22.43 14.91 6.55
CA LEU A 14 22.03 14.39 5.25
C LEU A 14 22.31 12.89 5.13
N TYR A 15 23.45 12.41 5.64
CA TYR A 15 23.78 10.98 5.64
C TYR A 15 22.73 10.15 6.40
N ARG A 16 22.34 10.59 7.61
CA ARG A 16 21.33 9.91 8.43
C ARG A 16 19.96 9.92 7.75
N ARG A 17 19.54 11.08 7.21
CA ARG A 17 18.26 11.24 6.49
C ARG A 17 18.22 10.39 5.23
N PHE A 18 19.27 10.41 4.42
CA PHE A 18 19.40 9.62 3.21
C PHE A 18 19.25 8.12 3.51
N LYS A 19 20.01 7.60 4.47
CA LYS A 19 19.94 6.18 4.84
C LYS A 19 18.60 5.78 5.44
N ALA A 20 18.03 6.62 6.29
CA ALA A 20 16.75 6.34 6.90
C ALA A 20 15.63 6.35 5.85
N ARG A 21 15.68 7.26 4.87
CA ARG A 21 14.73 7.28 3.74
C ARG A 21 14.89 6.05 2.85
N VAL A 22 16.12 5.66 2.52
CA VAL A 22 16.39 4.41 1.78
C VAL A 22 15.76 3.20 2.48
N ALA A 23 15.90 3.12 3.81
CA ALA A 23 15.27 2.06 4.60
C ALA A 23 13.74 2.19 4.69
N TYR A 24 13.19 3.40 4.59
CA TYR A 24 11.75 3.67 4.67
C TYR A 24 11.05 3.27 3.36
N GLU A 25 11.66 3.58 2.22
CA GLU A 25 11.18 3.27 0.87
C GLU A 25 11.45 1.81 0.44
N ASP A 26 11.89 0.95 1.37
CA ASP A 26 12.27 -0.46 1.13
C ASP A 26 13.21 -0.67 -0.07
N THR A 27 14.16 0.26 -0.25
CA THR A 27 15.11 0.24 -1.37
C THR A 27 16.56 0.12 -0.88
N SER A 28 17.51 0.11 -1.81
CA SER A 28 18.94 0.11 -1.51
C SER A 28 19.61 1.40 -1.99
N MET A 29 20.70 1.80 -1.33
CA MET A 29 21.50 2.95 -1.79
C MET A 29 22.02 2.75 -3.22
N THR A 30 22.31 1.49 -3.60
CA THR A 30 22.77 1.12 -4.94
C THR A 30 21.70 1.38 -5.97
N ASP A 31 20.45 0.99 -5.71
CA ASP A 31 19.34 1.19 -6.64
C ASP A 31 19.01 2.67 -6.80
N VAL A 32 18.99 3.42 -5.68
CA VAL A 32 18.74 4.86 -5.69
C VAL A 32 19.82 5.60 -6.48
N LEU A 33 21.10 5.41 -6.13
CA LEU A 33 22.20 6.11 -6.81
C LEU A 33 22.39 5.64 -8.25
N GLY A 34 22.30 4.34 -8.50
CA GLY A 34 22.37 3.77 -9.84
C GLY A 34 21.26 4.31 -10.75
N GLY A 35 20.03 4.40 -10.22
CA GLY A 35 18.88 4.98 -10.89
C GLY A 35 19.08 6.47 -11.22
N LEU A 36 19.48 7.28 -10.23
CA LEU A 36 19.71 8.72 -10.42
C LEU A 36 20.84 9.01 -11.42
N ILE A 37 21.94 8.26 -11.35
CA ILE A 37 23.05 8.37 -12.32
C ILE A 37 22.56 8.00 -13.73
N SER A 38 21.81 6.89 -13.86
CA SER A 38 21.32 6.41 -15.15
C SER A 38 20.33 7.39 -15.78
N GLN A 39 19.41 7.93 -14.97
CA GLN A 39 18.45 8.94 -15.38
C GLN A 39 19.14 10.23 -15.83
N TRP A 40 20.11 10.71 -15.05
CA TRP A 40 20.86 11.91 -15.41
C TRP A 40 21.64 11.71 -16.70
N LEU A 41 22.32 10.56 -16.84
CA LEU A 41 23.08 10.22 -18.05
C LEU A 41 22.20 10.13 -19.29
N GLY A 42 21.01 9.52 -19.19
CA GLY A 42 20.16 9.23 -20.33
C GLY A 42 20.95 8.51 -21.44
N THR A 43 20.95 9.09 -22.64
CA THR A 43 21.70 8.58 -23.80
C THR A 43 23.12 9.12 -23.94
N TRP A 44 23.59 9.98 -23.03
CA TRP A 44 24.91 10.62 -23.15
C TRP A 44 26.05 9.59 -23.18
N GLY A 45 26.94 9.70 -24.15
CA GLY A 45 28.03 8.77 -24.38
C GLY A 45 27.60 7.48 -25.07
N SER A 46 26.35 7.39 -25.55
CA SER A 46 25.94 6.35 -26.51
C SER A 46 26.34 6.74 -27.94
N ASN A 47 26.43 8.04 -28.24
CA ASN A 47 27.04 8.54 -29.46
C ASN A 47 28.52 8.82 -29.19
N PHE A 48 29.41 8.12 -29.89
CA PHE A 48 30.86 8.29 -29.75
C PHE A 48 31.57 8.06 -31.08
N PHE A 49 32.73 8.69 -31.25
CA PHE A 49 33.59 8.54 -32.42
C PHE A 49 34.91 7.87 -32.03
N SER A 50 35.37 6.91 -32.82
CA SER A 50 36.69 6.27 -32.63
C SER A 50 37.76 7.08 -33.36
N HIS A 51 38.56 7.84 -32.61
CA HIS A 51 39.67 8.63 -33.14
C HIS A 51 40.95 7.80 -33.14
N THR A 52 41.66 7.78 -34.28
CA THR A 52 42.99 7.15 -34.38
C THR A 52 44.05 8.19 -34.06
N VAL A 53 44.80 7.98 -32.98
CA VAL A 53 45.81 8.93 -32.51
C VAL A 53 46.95 9.02 -33.53
N THR A 54 47.30 10.24 -33.94
CA THR A 54 48.42 10.50 -34.86
C THR A 54 49.69 10.96 -34.13
N ALA A 55 50.82 10.95 -34.83
CA ALA A 55 52.10 11.33 -34.23
C ALA A 55 52.10 12.80 -33.77
N GLY A 56 52.27 13.02 -32.47
CA GLY A 56 52.29 14.35 -31.85
C GLY A 56 50.94 14.82 -31.28
N GLU A 57 49.87 14.02 -31.41
CA GLU A 57 48.59 14.31 -30.74
C GLU A 57 48.64 13.93 -29.25
N ASP A 58 47.94 14.72 -28.44
CA ASP A 58 47.59 14.40 -27.07
C ASP A 58 46.06 14.53 -26.86
N LEU A 59 45.58 14.20 -25.67
CA LEU A 59 44.14 14.28 -25.39
C LEU A 59 43.59 15.72 -25.47
N ARG A 60 44.41 16.74 -25.26
CA ARG A 60 44.00 18.15 -25.35
C ARG A 60 43.86 18.57 -26.81
N SER A 61 44.76 18.16 -27.70
CA SER A 61 44.63 18.41 -29.14
C SER A 61 43.43 17.67 -29.72
N ILE A 62 43.17 16.44 -29.29
CA ILE A 62 41.99 15.66 -29.70
C ILE A 62 40.69 16.33 -29.19
N ALA A 63 40.65 16.76 -27.92
CA ALA A 63 39.51 17.49 -27.38
C ALA A 63 39.25 18.81 -28.13
N ASN A 64 40.30 19.56 -28.44
CA ASN A 64 40.17 20.78 -29.24
C ASN A 64 39.63 20.50 -30.65
N GLN A 65 40.02 19.38 -31.28
CA GLN A 65 39.51 19.01 -32.60
C GLN A 65 38.02 18.65 -32.58
N HIS A 66 37.56 17.90 -31.57
CA HIS A 66 36.20 17.36 -31.54
C HIS A 66 35.19 18.21 -30.76
N TYR A 67 35.64 19.03 -29.83
CA TYR A 67 34.77 19.90 -29.01
C TYR A 67 35.05 21.39 -29.20
N SER A 68 36.11 21.77 -29.92
CA SER A 68 36.62 23.15 -29.94
C SER A 68 36.99 23.70 -28.56
N ASP A 69 37.28 22.80 -27.60
CA ASP A 69 37.70 23.12 -26.25
C ASP A 69 38.74 22.09 -25.75
N PRO A 70 40.03 22.48 -25.61
CA PRO A 70 41.09 21.58 -25.13
C PRO A 70 40.93 21.17 -23.67
N GLU A 71 40.16 21.89 -22.84
CA GLU A 71 40.00 21.57 -21.41
C GLU A 71 39.06 20.37 -21.18
N LEU A 72 38.29 19.96 -22.19
CA LEU A 72 37.41 18.79 -22.14
C LEU A 72 38.15 17.44 -22.29
N TYR A 73 39.48 17.46 -22.35
CA TYR A 73 40.31 16.25 -22.47
C TYR A 73 40.06 15.21 -21.36
N LEU A 74 39.65 15.64 -20.16
CA LEU A 74 39.31 14.74 -19.05
C LEU A 74 38.06 13.90 -19.33
N ALA A 75 37.10 14.41 -20.10
CA ALA A 75 35.93 13.64 -20.51
C ALA A 75 36.36 12.45 -21.39
N ILE A 76 37.26 12.70 -22.35
CA ILE A 76 37.84 11.66 -23.22
C ILE A 76 38.66 10.67 -22.39
N ALA A 77 39.53 11.17 -21.52
CA ALA A 77 40.36 10.32 -20.66
C ALA A 77 39.50 9.36 -19.82
N HIS A 78 38.48 9.89 -19.14
CA HIS A 78 37.58 9.10 -18.30
C HIS A 78 36.71 8.14 -19.12
N PHE A 79 36.26 8.53 -20.31
CA PHE A 79 35.45 7.66 -21.16
C PHE A 79 36.20 6.45 -21.69
N ASN A 80 37.53 6.50 -21.69
CA ASN A 80 38.43 5.43 -22.13
C ASN A 80 39.19 4.76 -20.97
N ASP A 81 38.85 5.07 -19.71
CA ASP A 81 39.57 4.60 -18.53
C ASP A 81 41.10 4.89 -18.56
N ILE A 82 41.50 6.00 -19.21
CA ILE A 82 42.90 6.44 -19.28
C ILE A 82 43.23 7.21 -18.00
N THR A 83 44.20 6.72 -17.24
CA THR A 83 44.75 7.39 -16.04
C THR A 83 45.93 8.30 -16.39
N PHE A 84 45.89 9.55 -15.93
CA PHE A 84 47.06 10.43 -15.99
C PHE A 84 48.20 9.88 -15.10
N PRO A 85 49.49 9.92 -15.51
CA PRO A 85 50.06 10.60 -16.68
C PRO A 85 50.21 9.73 -17.94
N VAL A 86 49.45 8.63 -18.09
CA VAL A 86 49.57 7.76 -19.28
C VAL A 86 49.27 8.56 -20.55
N LEU A 87 50.26 8.61 -21.44
CA LEU A 87 50.18 9.29 -22.73
C LEU A 87 49.64 8.32 -23.78
N VAL A 88 48.69 8.81 -24.59
CA VAL A 88 48.25 8.12 -25.81
C VAL A 88 49.41 7.98 -26.79
N GLN A 89 49.47 6.86 -27.50
CA GLN A 89 50.51 6.54 -28.48
C GLN A 89 49.95 6.62 -29.90
N PRO A 90 50.80 6.89 -30.92
CA PRO A 90 50.37 6.80 -32.31
C PRO A 90 49.74 5.45 -32.63
N ALA A 91 48.62 5.46 -33.35
CA ALA A 91 47.74 4.34 -33.67
C ALA A 91 46.80 3.83 -32.56
N ASP A 92 46.85 4.39 -31.34
CA ASP A 92 45.81 4.11 -30.33
C ASP A 92 44.42 4.51 -30.84
N GLN A 93 43.41 3.75 -30.45
CA GLN A 93 42.01 4.10 -30.68
C GLN A 93 41.43 4.73 -29.41
N VAL A 94 41.00 5.98 -29.51
CA VAL A 94 40.39 6.72 -28.40
C VAL A 94 38.95 7.04 -28.75
N LEU A 95 38.02 6.65 -27.88
CA LEU A 95 36.60 6.94 -28.05
C LEU A 95 36.29 8.34 -27.55
N VAL A 96 35.80 9.21 -28.44
CA VAL A 96 35.39 10.57 -28.14
C VAL A 96 33.87 10.58 -27.94
N PRO A 97 33.35 10.77 -26.70
CA PRO A 97 31.90 10.81 -26.46
C PRO A 97 31.28 12.11 -26.96
N GLU A 98 30.10 12.05 -27.58
CA GLU A 98 29.33 13.20 -28.06
C GLU A 98 30.13 14.22 -28.90
N PRO A 99 30.85 13.79 -29.95
CA PRO A 99 31.68 14.67 -30.76
C PRO A 99 30.86 15.79 -31.40
N GLY A 100 31.42 17.00 -31.48
CA GLY A 100 30.76 18.18 -32.04
C GLY A 100 29.70 18.81 -31.12
N THR A 101 29.58 18.35 -29.87
CA THR A 101 28.70 18.96 -28.86
C THR A 101 29.50 19.82 -27.88
N SER A 102 28.83 20.78 -27.27
CA SER A 102 29.37 21.59 -26.17
C SER A 102 28.70 21.21 -24.85
N PRO A 103 29.34 21.49 -23.70
CA PRO A 103 28.74 21.29 -22.39
C PRO A 103 27.37 21.97 -22.29
N SER A 104 26.43 21.31 -21.61
CA SER A 104 25.07 21.84 -21.47
C SER A 104 25.00 23.06 -20.56
N GLY A 105 26.04 23.26 -19.74
CA GLY A 105 26.07 24.28 -18.69
C GLY A 105 25.24 23.91 -17.47
N LEU A 106 24.64 22.72 -17.46
CA LEU A 106 23.93 22.18 -16.31
C LEU A 106 24.95 21.86 -15.22
N VAL A 107 25.00 22.68 -14.18
CA VAL A 107 25.87 22.46 -13.02
C VAL A 107 25.03 22.18 -11.77
N PRO A 108 25.51 21.33 -10.85
CA PRO A 108 24.88 21.14 -9.56
C PRO A 108 24.71 22.47 -8.81
N SER A 109 23.55 22.69 -8.22
CA SER A 109 23.24 23.91 -7.47
C SER A 109 23.45 23.76 -5.96
N THR A 110 23.60 22.51 -5.49
CA THR A 110 23.75 22.23 -4.06
C THR A 110 25.14 22.61 -3.56
N THR A 111 25.19 23.41 -2.49
CA THR A 111 26.46 23.77 -1.83
C THR A 111 26.92 22.66 -0.89
N ILE A 112 28.15 22.17 -1.07
CA ILE A 112 28.75 21.16 -0.19
C ILE A 112 29.41 21.84 1.02
N PRO A 113 28.97 21.57 2.26
CA PRO A 113 29.61 22.10 3.45
C PRO A 113 31.07 21.63 3.59
N GLN A 114 31.99 22.54 3.89
CA GLN A 114 33.43 22.21 3.99
C GLN A 114 33.87 21.83 5.41
N ASN A 115 33.26 22.42 6.45
CA ASN A 115 33.74 22.33 7.84
C ASN A 115 32.73 21.65 8.79
N VAL A 116 32.16 20.53 8.36
CA VAL A 116 31.21 19.75 9.16
C VAL A 116 31.63 18.28 9.21
N PRO A 117 31.27 17.52 10.25
CA PRO A 117 31.47 16.07 10.26
C PRO A 117 30.78 15.41 9.07
N LYS A 118 31.51 14.52 8.39
CA LYS A 118 31.03 13.80 7.20
C LYS A 118 31.10 12.30 7.41
N ASN A 119 30.17 11.60 6.79
CA ASN A 119 30.15 10.16 6.65
C ASN A 119 30.12 9.81 5.16
N THR A 120 30.84 8.76 4.77
CA THR A 120 30.94 8.34 3.38
C THR A 120 29.82 7.37 3.04
N ALA A 121 29.05 7.67 1.99
CA ALA A 121 28.17 6.72 1.33
C ALA A 121 28.94 6.07 0.17
N THR A 122 29.01 4.73 0.16
CA THR A 122 29.70 3.96 -0.88
C THR A 122 28.75 2.93 -1.49
N VAL A 123 28.71 2.89 -2.82
CA VAL A 123 27.93 1.91 -3.59
C VAL A 123 28.78 1.32 -4.72
N GLU A 124 28.31 0.21 -5.28
CA GLU A 124 28.89 -0.40 -6.48
C GLU A 124 27.96 -0.22 -7.66
N VAL A 125 28.49 0.25 -8.79
CA VAL A 125 27.76 0.41 -10.05
C VAL A 125 28.48 -0.31 -11.17
N ASP A 126 27.76 -0.62 -12.25
CA ASP A 126 28.34 -1.20 -13.46
C ASP A 126 29.48 -0.34 -14.01
N ALA A 127 30.57 -0.97 -14.50
CA ALA A 127 31.74 -0.24 -15.01
C ALA A 127 31.43 0.69 -16.18
N GLN A 128 30.51 0.32 -17.09
CA GLN A 128 30.12 1.20 -18.19
C GLN A 128 29.36 2.42 -17.67
N LEU A 129 28.47 2.22 -16.68
CA LEU A 129 27.76 3.32 -16.03
C LEU A 129 28.72 4.26 -15.30
N HIS A 130 29.65 3.70 -14.52
CA HIS A 130 30.70 4.45 -13.82
C HIS A 130 31.51 5.31 -14.79
N ARG A 131 32.00 4.70 -15.89
CA ARG A 131 32.84 5.35 -16.90
C ARG A 131 32.12 6.51 -17.57
N ARG A 132 30.86 6.30 -17.99
CA ARG A 132 30.01 7.35 -18.58
C ARG A 132 29.74 8.48 -17.59
N PHE A 133 29.42 8.15 -16.34
CA PHE A 133 29.16 9.14 -15.30
C PHE A 133 30.37 10.03 -15.04
N LYS A 134 31.55 9.41 -14.89
CA LYS A 134 32.81 10.14 -14.68
C LYS A 134 33.16 11.05 -15.86
N ALA A 135 33.01 10.53 -17.07
CA ALA A 135 33.27 11.28 -18.30
C ALA A 135 32.33 12.47 -18.47
N ARG A 136 31.03 12.28 -18.26
CA ARG A 136 30.05 13.37 -18.39
C ARG A 136 30.26 14.43 -17.31
N ALA A 137 30.53 14.04 -16.07
CA ALA A 137 30.81 15.01 -15.02
C ALA A 137 31.99 15.93 -15.40
N ALA A 138 33.07 15.36 -15.95
CA ALA A 138 34.21 16.13 -16.46
C ALA A 138 33.85 16.97 -17.70
N PHE A 139 33.02 16.44 -18.60
CA PHE A 139 32.52 17.17 -19.77
C PHE A 139 31.73 18.42 -19.37
N GLU A 140 30.93 18.33 -18.30
CA GLU A 140 30.19 19.48 -17.74
C GLU A 140 31.06 20.38 -16.84
N GLY A 141 32.38 20.15 -16.78
CA GLY A 141 33.30 20.95 -15.95
C GLY A 141 33.19 20.71 -14.45
N THR A 142 32.69 19.54 -14.04
CA THR A 142 32.41 19.18 -12.63
C THR A 142 33.05 17.82 -12.26
N THR A 143 32.69 17.26 -11.10
CA THR A 143 33.16 15.95 -10.66
C THR A 143 31.99 15.06 -10.25
N MET A 144 32.20 13.74 -10.26
CA MET A 144 31.19 12.77 -9.79
C MET A 144 30.73 13.09 -8.36
N THR A 145 31.64 13.48 -7.47
CA THR A 145 31.34 13.77 -6.06
C THR A 145 30.33 14.90 -5.93
N VAL A 146 30.45 15.96 -6.74
CA VAL A 146 29.51 17.09 -6.71
C VAL A 146 28.12 16.66 -7.18
N TRP A 147 28.05 15.86 -8.25
CA TRP A 147 26.78 15.33 -8.76
C TRP A 147 26.13 14.35 -7.79
N LEU A 148 26.88 13.43 -7.20
CA LEU A 148 26.35 12.49 -6.21
C LEU A 148 25.78 13.22 -5.00
N TYR A 149 26.47 14.25 -4.52
CA TYR A 149 25.99 15.04 -3.40
C TYR A 149 24.68 15.75 -3.76
N ASP A 150 24.60 16.37 -4.94
CA ASP A 150 23.40 17.05 -5.43
C ASP A 150 22.22 16.07 -5.66
N PHE A 151 22.48 14.90 -6.24
CA PHE A 151 21.50 13.83 -6.41
C PHE A 151 20.94 13.36 -5.07
N ILE A 152 21.80 13.06 -4.10
CA ILE A 152 21.36 12.63 -2.77
C ILE A 152 20.61 13.74 -2.07
N THR A 153 21.05 14.99 -2.18
CA THR A 153 20.38 16.13 -1.55
C THR A 153 18.99 16.32 -2.12
N LYS A 154 18.84 16.31 -3.45
CA LYS A 154 17.55 16.47 -4.13
C LYS A 154 16.63 15.28 -3.90
N TRP A 155 17.17 14.07 -3.96
CA TRP A 155 16.41 12.85 -3.71
C TRP A 155 15.95 12.76 -2.26
N THR A 156 16.81 13.11 -1.30
CA THR A 156 16.44 13.11 0.13
C THR A 156 15.44 14.23 0.42
N GLY A 157 15.64 15.42 -0.16
CA GLY A 157 14.75 16.57 -0.01
C GLY A 157 14.60 17.04 1.43
N ASP A 158 13.38 17.42 1.78
CA ASP A 158 12.95 17.78 3.12
C ASP A 158 12.59 16.58 4.00
N TRP A 159 12.67 15.35 3.46
CA TRP A 159 12.38 14.14 4.23
C TRP A 159 13.29 14.03 5.47
N PRO A 160 12.73 13.61 6.63
CA PRO A 160 11.31 13.37 6.87
C PRO A 160 10.54 14.68 7.05
N THR A 161 9.33 14.72 6.51
CA THR A 161 8.39 15.85 6.65
C THR A 161 7.73 15.88 8.03
N LYS A 162 7.61 14.72 8.68
CA LYS A 162 7.07 14.58 10.04
C LYS A 162 8.02 13.75 10.93
N THR A 163 8.15 14.15 12.19
CA THR A 163 8.86 13.37 13.21
C THR A 163 8.05 13.33 14.51
N THR A 164 8.18 12.25 15.29
CA THR A 164 7.68 12.21 16.67
C THR A 164 8.77 11.74 17.62
N THR A 165 8.72 12.18 18.88
CA THR A 165 9.69 11.76 19.91
C THR A 165 9.11 10.58 20.71
N TYR A 166 9.85 9.48 20.76
CA TYR A 166 9.52 8.31 21.58
C TYR A 166 10.57 8.11 22.68
N THR A 167 10.11 7.92 23.92
CA THR A 167 11.00 7.55 25.04
C THR A 167 10.95 6.04 25.24
N VAL A 168 12.10 5.38 25.10
CA VAL A 168 12.25 3.92 25.24
C VAL A 168 11.79 3.47 26.63
N LYS A 169 10.96 2.42 26.67
CA LYS A 169 10.39 1.82 27.88
C LYS A 169 11.00 0.45 28.13
N SER A 170 10.81 -0.06 29.35
CA SER A 170 11.23 -1.42 29.70
C SER A 170 10.54 -2.45 28.80
N GLY A 171 11.33 -3.34 28.18
CA GLY A 171 10.83 -4.36 27.26
C GLY A 171 10.80 -3.96 25.78
N ASP A 172 11.12 -2.71 25.45
CA ASP A 172 11.16 -2.27 24.05
C ASP A 172 12.37 -2.86 23.29
N SER A 173 12.16 -3.10 22.00
CA SER A 173 13.21 -3.27 20.99
C SER A 173 12.96 -2.29 19.84
N LEU A 174 13.97 -1.96 19.03
CA LEU A 174 13.73 -1.11 17.85
C LEU A 174 12.72 -1.75 16.88
N GLY A 175 12.66 -3.08 16.80
CA GLY A 175 11.65 -3.79 16.00
C GLY A 175 10.23 -3.60 16.54
N ALA A 176 10.03 -3.69 17.86
CA ALA A 176 8.72 -3.44 18.46
C ALA A 176 8.29 -1.97 18.32
N ILE A 177 9.24 -1.04 18.44
CA ILE A 177 8.99 0.39 18.22
C ILE A 177 8.65 0.65 16.75
N ALA A 178 9.39 0.05 15.81
CA ALA A 178 9.11 0.16 14.38
C ALA A 178 7.73 -0.41 14.04
N PHE A 179 7.37 -1.57 14.57
CA PHE A 179 6.03 -2.13 14.41
C PHE A 179 4.95 -1.15 14.90
N ARG A 180 5.16 -0.50 16.05
CA ARG A 180 4.22 0.52 16.56
C ARG A 180 4.09 1.74 15.65
N PHE A 181 5.16 2.19 15.01
CA PHE A 181 5.14 3.45 14.26
C PHE A 181 5.08 3.28 12.74
N TYR A 182 5.23 2.06 12.22
CA TYR A 182 5.20 1.77 10.78
C TYR A 182 4.33 0.57 10.43
N ASN A 183 3.71 -0.10 11.42
CA ASN A 183 3.03 -1.39 11.26
C ASN A 183 3.94 -2.48 10.62
N ASP A 184 5.25 -2.31 10.72
CA ASP A 184 6.26 -3.19 10.13
C ASP A 184 7.49 -3.21 11.04
N ALA A 185 7.71 -4.35 11.68
CA ALA A 185 8.84 -4.52 12.58
C ALA A 185 10.18 -4.41 11.86
N THR A 186 10.25 -4.69 10.55
CA THR A 186 11.49 -4.67 9.75
C THR A 186 11.99 -3.25 9.46
N LYS A 187 11.12 -2.23 9.61
CA LYS A 187 11.46 -0.79 9.49
C LYS A 187 12.33 -0.26 10.64
N TYR A 188 12.82 -1.10 11.54
CA TYR A 188 13.71 -0.66 12.63
C TYR A 188 14.98 0.03 12.13
N TRP A 189 15.43 -0.26 10.91
CA TRP A 189 16.57 0.43 10.28
C TRP A 189 16.29 1.90 9.98
N VAL A 190 15.03 2.27 9.73
CA VAL A 190 14.62 3.67 9.58
C VAL A 190 14.95 4.45 10.86
N ILE A 191 14.50 3.93 12.00
CA ILE A 191 14.74 4.52 13.32
C ILE A 191 16.23 4.52 13.62
N ALA A 192 16.90 3.39 13.41
CA ALA A 192 18.31 3.24 13.73
C ALA A 192 19.18 4.23 12.95
N HIS A 193 18.97 4.35 11.64
CA HIS A 193 19.73 5.26 10.80
C HIS A 193 19.46 6.73 11.11
N PHE A 194 18.19 7.09 11.37
CA PHE A 194 17.83 8.47 11.68
C PHE A 194 18.41 8.94 13.02
N ASN A 195 18.48 8.05 14.01
CA ASN A 195 18.98 8.33 15.36
C ASN A 195 20.46 7.99 15.56
N ASP A 196 21.20 7.64 14.50
CA ASP A 196 22.62 7.22 14.57
C ASP A 196 22.91 6.04 15.50
N ILE A 197 21.97 5.10 15.55
CA ILE A 197 22.12 3.86 16.29
C ILE A 197 22.82 2.84 15.39
N ARG A 198 24.09 2.57 15.69
CA ARG A 198 24.92 1.61 14.93
C ARG A 198 24.52 0.16 15.19
N ASN A 199 24.18 -0.16 16.43
CA ASN A 199 23.72 -1.49 16.82
C ASN A 199 22.24 -1.41 17.25
N PRO A 200 21.30 -1.87 16.41
CA PRO A 200 19.87 -1.83 16.71
C PRO A 200 19.45 -2.55 18.00
N ALA A 201 20.27 -3.49 18.50
CA ALA A 201 20.02 -4.21 19.74
C ALA A 201 20.44 -3.43 21.01
N LEU A 202 21.12 -2.29 20.86
CA LEU A 202 21.60 -1.46 21.98
C LEU A 202 20.77 -0.18 22.09
N ILE A 203 19.56 -0.30 22.65
CA ILE A 203 18.75 0.83 23.12
C ILE A 203 18.58 0.74 24.64
N HIS A 204 18.43 1.90 25.29
CA HIS A 204 18.32 1.98 26.74
C HIS A 204 17.00 2.59 27.18
N VAL A 205 16.41 2.08 28.26
CA VAL A 205 15.20 2.68 28.86
C VAL A 205 15.47 4.15 29.20
N GLY A 206 14.56 5.03 28.82
CA GLY A 206 14.70 6.49 28.96
C GLY A 206 15.38 7.18 27.78
N GLN A 207 15.99 6.44 26.84
CA GLN A 207 16.55 7.02 25.62
C GLN A 207 15.44 7.65 24.77
N GLN A 208 15.66 8.88 24.31
CA GLN A 208 14.76 9.54 23.38
C GLN A 208 15.17 9.20 21.93
N LEU A 209 14.19 8.75 21.15
CA LEU A 209 14.32 8.44 19.73
C LEU A 209 13.40 9.36 18.95
N LEU A 210 13.91 9.91 17.86
CA LEU A 210 13.11 10.58 16.84
C LEU A 210 12.64 9.55 15.82
N ILE A 211 11.34 9.39 15.70
CA ILE A 211 10.73 8.47 14.74
C ILE A 211 10.34 9.30 13.51
N PRO A 212 11.01 9.13 12.36
CA PRO A 212 10.68 9.83 11.11
C PRO A 212 9.47 9.19 10.43
N GLU A 213 8.61 9.99 9.78
CA GLU A 213 7.39 9.53 9.12
C GLU A 213 6.56 8.50 9.93
N PRO A 214 6.29 8.76 11.21
CA PRO A 214 5.53 7.81 12.00
C PRO A 214 4.12 7.70 11.42
N VAL A 215 3.78 6.51 10.93
CA VAL A 215 2.41 6.04 10.76
C VAL A 215 1.86 5.94 12.19
N THR A 216 1.38 7.06 12.70
CA THR A 216 1.21 7.26 14.14
C THR A 216 0.01 6.41 14.58
N LEU A 217 0.26 5.21 15.13
CA LEU A 217 -0.73 4.51 15.96
C LEU A 217 -0.97 5.37 17.21
N GLY A 218 -1.92 6.31 17.11
CA GLY A 218 -2.21 7.33 18.11
C GLY A 218 -2.94 8.56 17.58
N GLN A 219 -2.86 8.84 16.28
CA GLN A 219 -3.81 9.65 15.54
C GLN A 219 -4.18 8.86 14.31
N LEU A 220 -5.11 7.94 14.50
CA LEU A 220 -5.83 7.36 13.39
C LEU A 220 -6.31 8.48 12.48
N LEU A 221 -6.24 8.26 11.17
CA LEU A 221 -6.86 9.16 10.22
C LEU A 221 -8.32 9.36 10.65
N ALA A 222 -8.82 10.57 10.46
CA ALA A 222 -10.25 10.81 10.66
C ALA A 222 -11.03 9.81 9.79
N GLY A 223 -12.07 9.21 10.35
CA GLY A 223 -12.77 8.08 9.71
C GLY A 223 -12.15 6.70 9.96
N GLU A 224 -11.15 6.56 10.84
CA GLU A 224 -10.69 5.26 11.34
C GLU A 224 -10.92 5.08 12.86
N SER A 225 -11.09 3.82 13.30
CA SER A 225 -11.29 3.46 14.71
C SER A 225 -10.19 2.53 15.23
N PRO A 226 -9.74 2.67 16.49
CA PRO A 226 -8.75 1.76 17.08
C PRO A 226 -9.38 0.46 17.59
N TYR A 227 -10.70 0.44 17.73
CA TYR A 227 -11.47 -0.68 18.26
C TYR A 227 -11.91 -1.60 17.13
N ILE A 228 -12.07 -2.89 17.43
CA ILE A 228 -12.60 -3.85 16.45
C ILE A 228 -14.13 -3.84 16.33
N PHE A 229 -14.83 -3.18 17.25
CA PHE A 229 -16.29 -3.13 17.28
C PHE A 229 -16.88 -2.43 16.06
N GLY A 230 -18.02 -2.88 15.56
CA GLY A 230 -18.71 -2.17 14.49
C GLY A 230 -20.12 -2.67 14.20
N ILE A 231 -20.90 -1.80 13.56
CA ILE A 231 -22.29 -2.04 13.18
C ILE A 231 -22.49 -1.70 11.70
N HIS A 232 -23.23 -2.55 10.99
CA HIS A 232 -23.69 -2.26 9.65
C HIS A 232 -24.94 -1.36 9.71
N ASP A 233 -24.92 -0.28 8.91
CA ASP A 233 -25.86 0.85 8.85
C ASP A 233 -25.76 1.89 9.99
N LYS A 234 -26.17 3.12 9.68
CA LYS A 234 -26.31 4.22 10.65
C LYS A 234 -27.47 3.97 11.62
N GLY A 235 -27.34 4.48 12.84
CA GLY A 235 -28.34 4.53 13.90
C GLY A 235 -28.07 3.63 15.10
N GLY A 236 -27.17 2.64 14.97
CA GLY A 236 -26.80 1.72 16.06
C GLY A 236 -25.54 2.15 16.82
N GLU A 237 -24.74 3.05 16.25
CA GLU A 237 -23.45 3.47 16.77
C GLU A 237 -23.51 4.09 18.17
N PHE A 238 -24.68 4.60 18.60
CA PHE A 238 -24.85 5.11 19.97
C PHE A 238 -24.53 4.05 21.04
N LEU A 239 -24.73 2.75 20.76
CA LEU A 239 -24.37 1.66 21.67
C LEU A 239 -22.86 1.66 21.98
N MET A 240 -22.03 1.96 20.97
CA MET A 240 -20.59 2.11 21.11
C MET A 240 -20.23 3.41 21.86
N ALA A 241 -20.97 4.50 21.59
CA ALA A 241 -20.81 5.78 22.27
C ALA A 241 -21.07 5.68 23.79
N GLU A 242 -22.13 4.96 24.18
CA GLU A 242 -22.52 4.70 25.58
C GLU A 242 -21.36 4.13 26.40
N LYS A 243 -20.46 3.37 25.78
CA LYS A 243 -19.31 2.72 26.41
C LYS A 243 -17.98 3.45 26.16
N GLY A 244 -18.01 4.59 25.46
CA GLY A 244 -16.81 5.35 25.09
C GLY A 244 -15.88 4.63 24.10
N LYS A 245 -16.40 3.64 23.36
CA LYS A 245 -15.62 2.78 22.44
C LYS A 245 -16.13 2.92 21.02
N LYS A 246 -15.98 4.12 20.46
CA LYS A 246 -16.43 4.48 19.11
C LYS A 246 -15.69 3.63 18.07
N GLY A 247 -16.39 2.60 17.61
CA GLY A 247 -15.91 1.61 16.64
C GLY A 247 -16.16 2.03 15.20
N TRP A 248 -16.49 1.06 14.36
CA TRP A 248 -16.71 1.22 12.93
C TRP A 248 -18.20 1.23 12.57
N VAL A 249 -18.58 2.05 11.60
CA VAL A 249 -19.89 2.02 10.96
C VAL A 249 -19.69 1.76 9.47
N LEU A 250 -20.32 0.71 8.96
CA LEU A 250 -20.35 0.43 7.53
C LEU A 250 -21.65 0.92 6.92
N ILE A 251 -21.57 1.66 5.82
CA ILE A 251 -22.73 2.08 5.03
C ILE A 251 -22.63 1.46 3.64
N THR A 252 -23.75 1.01 3.09
CA THR A 252 -23.81 0.52 1.70
C THR A 252 -24.57 1.51 0.82
N GLU A 253 -24.04 1.78 -0.37
CA GLU A 253 -24.60 2.73 -1.33
C GLU A 253 -24.74 2.08 -2.70
N ALA A 254 -25.95 2.13 -3.27
CA ALA A 254 -26.21 1.73 -4.64
C ALA A 254 -26.07 2.95 -5.56
N VAL A 255 -24.89 3.13 -6.15
CA VAL A 255 -24.54 4.36 -6.90
C VAL A 255 -24.95 4.31 -8.37
N GLY A 256 -25.36 3.14 -8.89
CA GLY A 256 -25.64 2.96 -10.31
C GLY A 256 -24.37 3.12 -11.15
N ARG A 257 -24.51 3.42 -12.44
CA ARG A 257 -23.35 3.55 -13.36
C ARG A 257 -23.41 4.78 -14.27
N ASN A 258 -24.23 5.78 -13.97
CA ASN A 258 -24.32 6.95 -14.85
C ASN A 258 -23.06 7.81 -14.69
N PRO A 259 -22.18 7.96 -15.70
CA PRO A 259 -20.92 8.70 -15.56
C PRO A 259 -21.12 10.22 -15.41
N HIS A 260 -22.34 10.72 -15.67
CA HIS A 260 -22.72 12.12 -15.48
C HIS A 260 -23.47 12.38 -14.17
N ASP A 261 -23.65 11.35 -13.34
CA ASP A 261 -24.24 11.53 -12.02
C ASP A 261 -23.13 11.92 -11.02
N HIS A 262 -23.33 13.09 -10.41
CA HIS A 262 -22.45 13.68 -9.39
C HIS A 262 -23.12 13.71 -8.01
N SER A 263 -24.27 13.03 -7.85
CA SER A 263 -24.90 12.90 -6.54
C SER A 263 -24.04 12.08 -5.58
N THR A 264 -24.14 12.40 -4.30
CA THR A 264 -23.25 11.92 -3.26
C THR A 264 -23.95 11.81 -1.91
N LYS A 265 -23.22 11.31 -0.90
CA LYS A 265 -23.62 11.23 0.51
C LYS A 265 -22.46 11.71 1.38
N HIS A 266 -22.79 12.19 2.57
CA HIS A 266 -21.82 12.67 3.53
C HIS A 266 -21.88 11.83 4.81
N TYR A 267 -20.71 11.62 5.38
CA TYR A 267 -20.47 10.79 6.56
C TYR A 267 -19.70 11.54 7.65
N SER A 268 -19.49 12.86 7.46
CA SER A 268 -18.83 13.72 8.44
C SER A 268 -19.55 13.73 9.78
N ASP A 269 -20.87 13.47 9.82
CA ASP A 269 -21.61 13.28 11.07
C ASP A 269 -21.06 12.14 11.94
N LEU A 270 -20.52 11.08 11.34
CA LEU A 270 -19.87 9.96 12.05
C LEU A 270 -18.39 10.24 12.29
N GLU A 271 -17.69 10.72 11.27
CA GLU A 271 -16.26 11.05 11.33
C GLU A 271 -15.96 12.12 12.40
N ASP A 272 -16.72 13.22 12.44
CA ASP A 272 -16.58 14.31 13.42
C ASP A 272 -16.80 13.81 14.85
N GLN A 273 -17.61 12.76 15.00
CA GLN A 273 -17.81 12.09 16.27
C GLN A 273 -16.67 11.11 16.62
N GLY A 274 -15.76 10.80 15.69
CA GLY A 274 -14.62 9.91 15.89
C GLY A 274 -14.93 8.44 15.68
N TYR A 275 -15.93 8.10 14.85
CA TYR A 275 -16.14 6.73 14.39
C TYR A 275 -15.25 6.41 13.20
N GLY A 276 -14.91 5.12 13.07
CA GLY A 276 -14.44 4.58 11.81
C GLY A 276 -15.58 4.51 10.80
N VAL A 277 -15.34 4.94 9.56
CA VAL A 277 -16.36 4.97 8.50
C VAL A 277 -15.86 4.15 7.32
N ILE A 278 -16.67 3.17 6.91
CA ILE A 278 -16.43 2.37 5.70
C ILE A 278 -17.67 2.47 4.83
N VAL A 279 -17.49 2.73 3.54
CA VAL A 279 -18.61 2.79 2.59
C VAL A 279 -18.42 1.75 1.50
N ARG A 280 -19.45 0.93 1.28
CA ARG A 280 -19.49 -0.06 0.21
C ARG A 280 -20.28 0.47 -0.98
N LEU A 281 -19.59 0.67 -2.09
CA LEU A 281 -20.15 1.16 -3.34
C LEU A 281 -20.54 -0.02 -4.23
N ASN A 282 -21.82 -0.10 -4.57
CA ASN A 282 -22.36 -1.09 -5.47
C ASN A 282 -23.03 -0.42 -6.67
N HIS A 283 -23.03 -1.10 -7.82
CA HIS A 283 -23.88 -0.71 -8.94
C HIS A 283 -25.36 -0.82 -8.57
N GLY A 284 -25.74 -1.91 -7.92
CA GLY A 284 -27.04 -2.08 -7.27
C GLY A 284 -27.14 -3.43 -6.56
N TYR A 285 -28.28 -3.68 -5.93
CA TYR A 285 -28.58 -4.95 -5.27
C TYR A 285 -29.77 -5.65 -5.91
N HIS A 286 -29.87 -6.96 -5.71
CA HIS A 286 -31.09 -7.69 -6.00
C HIS A 286 -32.28 -7.04 -5.27
N ASN A 287 -33.31 -6.70 -6.04
CA ASN A 287 -34.53 -6.14 -5.52
C ASN A 287 -35.64 -7.21 -5.59
N THR A 288 -35.96 -7.80 -4.45
CA THR A 288 -37.00 -8.83 -4.32
C THR A 288 -38.39 -8.34 -4.71
N LYS A 289 -38.68 -7.04 -4.60
CA LYS A 289 -39.97 -6.44 -4.95
C LYS A 289 -40.16 -6.31 -6.46
N THR A 290 -39.09 -6.03 -7.20
CA THR A 290 -39.11 -5.88 -8.67
C THR A 290 -38.61 -7.12 -9.40
N GLY A 291 -37.95 -8.04 -8.70
CA GLY A 291 -37.22 -9.18 -9.28
C GLY A 291 -35.98 -8.77 -10.08
N SER A 292 -35.49 -7.54 -9.93
CA SER A 292 -34.36 -7.05 -10.72
C SER A 292 -33.01 -7.43 -10.10
N PHE A 293 -32.08 -7.88 -10.94
CA PHE A 293 -30.70 -8.19 -10.59
C PHE A 293 -29.74 -7.25 -11.33
N PRO A 294 -29.56 -6.01 -10.85
CA PRO A 294 -28.61 -5.07 -11.46
C PRO A 294 -27.15 -5.54 -11.32
N GLY A 295 -26.88 -6.38 -10.31
CA GLY A 295 -25.54 -6.83 -9.91
C GLY A 295 -24.80 -5.79 -9.06
N THR A 296 -23.99 -6.26 -8.11
CA THR A 296 -23.16 -5.40 -7.23
C THR A 296 -22.05 -4.70 -8.00
N ILE A 297 -21.65 -5.30 -9.13
CA ILE A 297 -21.02 -4.63 -10.27
C ILE A 297 -21.91 -4.81 -11.51
N PRO A 298 -21.86 -3.92 -12.52
CA PRO A 298 -22.76 -4.01 -13.66
C PRO A 298 -22.41 -5.20 -14.57
N LEU A 299 -23.19 -5.43 -15.63
CA LEU A 299 -22.85 -6.38 -16.70
C LEU A 299 -21.61 -5.90 -17.46
N GLN A 300 -20.62 -6.77 -17.67
CA GLN A 300 -19.55 -6.56 -18.65
C GLN A 300 -20.10 -6.68 -20.07
N ASP A 301 -20.18 -5.55 -20.77
CA ASP A 301 -20.46 -5.48 -22.20
C ASP A 301 -19.19 -5.73 -23.03
N ALA A 302 -19.33 -5.85 -24.35
CA ALA A 302 -18.25 -6.26 -25.24
C ALA A 302 -16.98 -5.38 -25.17
N ASN A 303 -17.13 -4.12 -24.76
CA ASN A 303 -16.03 -3.16 -24.63
C ASN A 303 -15.72 -2.78 -23.17
N SER A 304 -16.33 -3.45 -22.18
CA SER A 304 -16.28 -3.06 -20.77
C SER A 304 -16.66 -1.59 -20.50
N GLN A 305 -17.50 -0.98 -21.34
CA GLN A 305 -17.93 0.40 -21.16
C GLN A 305 -18.78 0.55 -19.90
N ASN A 306 -19.63 -0.43 -19.60
CA ASN A 306 -20.43 -0.42 -18.37
C ASN A 306 -19.56 -0.42 -17.11
N TYR A 307 -18.39 -1.08 -17.15
CA TYR A 307 -17.43 -1.07 -16.05
C TYR A 307 -16.76 0.29 -15.93
N GLN A 308 -16.38 0.88 -17.06
CA GLN A 308 -15.81 2.23 -17.08
C GLN A 308 -16.82 3.28 -16.56
N ASP A 309 -18.08 3.19 -16.98
CA ASP A 309 -19.13 4.11 -16.56
C ASP A 309 -19.42 4.00 -15.06
N PHE A 310 -19.42 2.77 -14.53
CA PHE A 310 -19.50 2.52 -13.09
C PHE A 310 -18.30 3.07 -12.33
N ALA A 311 -17.09 2.86 -12.83
CA ALA A 311 -15.88 3.39 -12.21
C ALA A 311 -15.88 4.93 -12.17
N VAL A 312 -16.29 5.60 -13.26
CA VAL A 312 -16.47 7.05 -13.29
C VAL A 312 -17.53 7.49 -12.27
N ARG A 313 -18.64 6.76 -12.18
CA ARG A 313 -19.69 7.03 -11.19
C ARG A 313 -19.18 6.91 -9.75
N CYS A 314 -18.39 5.89 -9.43
CA CYS A 314 -17.73 5.74 -8.13
C CYS A 314 -16.79 6.91 -7.86
N GLY A 315 -15.93 7.28 -8.81
CA GLY A 315 -15.04 8.44 -8.69
C GLY A 315 -15.81 9.75 -8.43
N ASN A 316 -16.90 10.00 -9.15
CA ASN A 316 -17.75 11.17 -8.94
C ASN A 316 -18.43 11.16 -7.55
N PHE A 317 -18.85 9.99 -7.06
CA PHE A 317 -19.47 9.84 -5.75
C PHE A 317 -18.48 10.21 -4.65
N VAL A 318 -17.27 9.63 -4.72
CA VAL A 318 -16.19 9.82 -3.74
C VAL A 318 -15.72 11.27 -3.72
N GLU A 319 -15.45 11.87 -4.89
CA GLU A 319 -14.98 13.26 -5.04
C GLU A 319 -15.87 14.31 -4.37
N HIS A 320 -17.18 14.01 -4.25
CA HIS A 320 -18.14 14.91 -3.62
C HIS A 320 -18.59 14.42 -2.23
N SER A 321 -18.11 13.27 -1.76
CA SER A 321 -18.38 12.74 -0.42
C SER A 321 -17.48 13.44 0.61
N SER A 322 -17.87 13.39 1.88
CA SER A 322 -17.01 13.82 2.99
C SER A 322 -17.13 12.87 4.18
N GLY A 323 -16.08 12.81 5.00
CA GLY A 323 -16.01 11.99 6.21
C GLY A 323 -15.88 10.48 5.99
N CYS A 324 -15.33 10.10 4.85
CA CYS A 324 -14.96 8.72 4.53
C CYS A 324 -13.77 8.74 3.56
N HIS A 325 -12.82 7.83 3.77
CA HIS A 325 -11.70 7.56 2.86
C HIS A 325 -11.52 6.05 2.63
N ILE A 326 -12.49 5.21 2.98
CA ILE A 326 -12.42 3.75 2.85
C ILE A 326 -13.62 3.25 2.03
N TRP A 327 -13.34 2.81 0.80
CA TRP A 327 -14.35 2.49 -0.21
C TRP A 327 -14.27 1.02 -0.63
N ILE A 328 -15.26 0.22 -0.26
CA ILE A 328 -15.37 -1.16 -0.74
C ILE A 328 -16.06 -1.16 -2.10
N ILE A 329 -15.52 -1.88 -3.08
CA ILE A 329 -16.14 -2.00 -4.41
C ILE A 329 -16.83 -3.35 -4.57
N GLY A 330 -18.16 -3.32 -4.68
CA GLY A 330 -18.98 -4.52 -4.83
C GLY A 330 -19.17 -5.29 -3.52
N ASN A 331 -20.00 -6.34 -3.62
CA ASN A 331 -20.33 -7.24 -2.53
C ASN A 331 -20.53 -8.66 -3.07
N GLU A 332 -20.03 -9.65 -2.32
CA GLU A 332 -20.32 -11.08 -2.47
C GLU A 332 -20.37 -11.55 -3.94
N MET A 333 -19.36 -11.15 -4.72
CA MET A 333 -19.39 -11.29 -6.17
C MET A 333 -19.49 -12.74 -6.67
N ASN A 334 -19.13 -13.71 -5.83
CA ASN A 334 -19.27 -15.14 -6.15
C ASN A 334 -20.71 -15.68 -5.96
N LEU A 335 -21.60 -14.94 -5.30
CA LEU A 335 -23.00 -15.32 -5.06
C LEU A 335 -23.89 -14.85 -6.22
N SER A 336 -24.72 -15.74 -6.75
CA SER A 336 -25.49 -15.42 -7.95
C SER A 336 -26.59 -14.38 -7.76
N ASN A 337 -27.02 -14.12 -6.52
CA ASN A 337 -27.90 -12.99 -6.20
C ASN A 337 -27.26 -11.63 -6.49
N GLU A 338 -25.93 -11.57 -6.49
CA GLU A 338 -25.17 -10.34 -6.70
C GLU A 338 -24.67 -10.19 -8.14
N TRP A 339 -25.00 -11.16 -9.01
CA TRP A 339 -24.66 -11.10 -10.43
C TRP A 339 -25.63 -10.20 -11.20
N PRO A 340 -25.15 -9.46 -12.21
CA PRO A 340 -26.03 -8.83 -13.18
C PRO A 340 -26.83 -9.92 -13.93
N GLY A 341 -28.16 -9.89 -13.76
CA GLY A 341 -29.09 -10.91 -14.28
C GLY A 341 -29.32 -12.13 -13.36
N GLY A 342 -28.74 -12.15 -12.17
CA GLY A 342 -28.95 -13.21 -11.17
C GLY A 342 -28.31 -14.54 -11.58
N LYS A 343 -28.85 -15.66 -11.08
CA LYS A 343 -28.38 -17.03 -11.38
C LYS A 343 -28.31 -17.41 -12.85
N ASN A 344 -29.18 -16.83 -13.67
CA ASN A 344 -29.18 -17.03 -15.13
C ASN A 344 -28.43 -15.92 -15.89
N GLY A 345 -27.84 -14.99 -15.15
CA GLY A 345 -27.12 -13.83 -15.65
C GLY A 345 -25.64 -14.10 -15.86
N GLN A 346 -24.85 -13.03 -15.78
CA GLN A 346 -23.42 -13.09 -15.99
C GLN A 346 -22.69 -13.27 -14.67
N ALA A 347 -22.13 -14.47 -14.45
CA ALA A 347 -21.28 -14.74 -13.31
C ALA A 347 -20.10 -13.76 -13.23
N ILE A 348 -19.83 -13.26 -12.03
CA ILE A 348 -18.69 -12.39 -11.77
C ILE A 348 -17.49 -13.28 -11.43
N THR A 349 -16.68 -13.64 -12.43
CA THR A 349 -15.41 -14.39 -12.23
C THR A 349 -14.32 -13.49 -11.66
N PRO A 350 -13.19 -14.04 -11.15
CA PRO A 350 -12.07 -13.22 -10.69
C PRO A 350 -11.57 -12.21 -11.72
N GLU A 351 -11.47 -12.57 -13.01
CA GLU A 351 -11.04 -11.68 -14.09
C GLU A 351 -12.05 -10.55 -14.35
N ARG A 352 -13.34 -10.85 -14.25
CA ARG A 352 -14.40 -9.83 -14.41
C ARG A 352 -14.41 -8.85 -13.25
N TYR A 353 -14.24 -9.36 -12.04
CA TYR A 353 -14.17 -8.50 -10.88
C TYR A 353 -12.91 -7.64 -10.90
N GLU A 354 -11.76 -8.21 -11.26
CA GLU A 354 -10.50 -7.47 -11.39
C GLU A 354 -10.57 -6.33 -12.41
N ASP A 355 -11.11 -6.55 -13.62
CA ASP A 355 -11.28 -5.48 -14.64
C ASP A 355 -12.13 -4.33 -14.10
N CYS A 356 -13.26 -4.65 -13.45
CA CYS A 356 -14.15 -3.66 -12.86
C CYS A 356 -13.47 -2.90 -11.70
N PHE A 357 -12.82 -3.64 -10.80
CA PHE A 357 -12.16 -3.11 -9.62
C PHE A 357 -11.01 -2.17 -9.98
N LYS A 358 -10.11 -2.58 -10.89
CA LYS A 358 -8.95 -1.76 -11.29
C LYS A 358 -9.37 -0.44 -11.94
N ARG A 359 -10.51 -0.42 -12.62
CA ARG A 359 -11.09 0.83 -13.14
C ARG A 359 -11.58 1.72 -12.00
N CYS A 360 -12.32 1.17 -11.04
CA CYS A 360 -12.77 1.92 -9.87
C CYS A 360 -11.59 2.47 -9.07
N TYR A 361 -10.57 1.64 -8.83
CA TYR A 361 -9.29 2.01 -8.21
C TYR A 361 -8.67 3.22 -8.91
N ALA A 362 -8.46 3.12 -10.24
CA ALA A 362 -7.85 4.21 -11.01
C ALA A 362 -8.72 5.48 -11.04
N GLU A 363 -10.04 5.34 -11.09
CA GLU A 363 -10.98 6.46 -11.12
C GLU A 363 -11.10 7.21 -9.79
N ILE A 364 -10.91 6.53 -8.66
CA ILE A 364 -10.93 7.13 -7.32
C ILE A 364 -9.60 7.83 -7.03
N HIS A 365 -8.46 7.14 -7.18
CA HIS A 365 -7.14 7.71 -6.86
C HIS A 365 -6.73 8.89 -7.76
N LYS A 366 -7.36 9.07 -8.92
CA LYS A 366 -7.11 10.24 -9.77
C LYS A 366 -7.90 11.49 -9.33
N ARG A 367 -8.81 11.39 -8.37
CA ARG A 367 -9.63 12.51 -7.90
C ARG A 367 -8.82 13.37 -6.93
N PRO A 368 -8.82 14.70 -7.11
CA PRO A 368 -8.09 15.59 -6.21
C PRO A 368 -8.57 15.44 -4.76
N GLY A 369 -7.64 15.21 -3.83
CA GLY A 369 -7.93 15.03 -2.41
C GLY A 369 -8.30 13.60 -1.99
N HIS A 370 -8.30 12.66 -2.94
CA HIS A 370 -8.60 11.23 -2.72
C HIS A 370 -7.48 10.32 -3.24
N GLU A 371 -6.28 10.87 -3.43
CA GLU A 371 -5.11 10.13 -3.90
C GLU A 371 -4.69 9.04 -2.90
N ASP A 372 -4.97 9.24 -1.61
CA ASP A 372 -4.61 8.36 -0.50
C ASP A 372 -5.80 7.58 0.08
N ASP A 373 -6.99 7.68 -0.53
CA ASP A 373 -8.16 6.91 -0.11
C ASP A 373 -7.92 5.41 -0.28
N GLN A 374 -8.45 4.59 0.63
CA GLN A 374 -8.37 3.13 0.51
C GLN A 374 -9.47 2.60 -0.40
N VAL A 375 -9.10 1.98 -1.51
CA VAL A 375 -10.01 1.21 -2.35
C VAL A 375 -9.89 -0.27 -2.00
N VAL A 376 -10.94 -0.79 -1.36
CA VAL A 376 -10.97 -2.08 -0.66
C VAL A 376 -11.69 -3.14 -1.49
N VAL A 377 -11.06 -4.30 -1.61
CA VAL A 377 -11.64 -5.49 -2.26
C VAL A 377 -12.91 -5.90 -1.55
N GLY A 378 -14.00 -6.10 -2.29
CA GLY A 378 -15.28 -6.58 -1.81
C GLY A 378 -15.21 -8.00 -1.25
N SER A 379 -15.99 -8.24 -0.19
CA SER A 379 -16.05 -9.54 0.47
C SER A 379 -16.61 -10.62 -0.43
N VAL A 380 -16.12 -11.84 -0.25
CA VAL A 380 -16.61 -13.05 -0.91
C VAL A 380 -17.64 -13.73 -0.02
N ALA A 381 -18.76 -14.18 -0.58
CA ALA A 381 -19.76 -14.96 0.14
C ALA A 381 -19.15 -16.31 0.57
N PRO A 382 -18.99 -16.58 1.88
CA PRO A 382 -18.48 -17.85 2.34
C PRO A 382 -19.47 -18.97 2.00
N TRP A 383 -18.95 -20.17 1.75
CA TRP A 383 -19.70 -21.39 1.46
C TRP A 383 -20.50 -21.41 0.15
N ASN A 384 -20.50 -20.31 -0.62
CA ASN A 384 -21.13 -20.26 -1.93
C ASN A 384 -20.21 -20.86 -3.01
N ASN A 385 -20.72 -21.84 -3.75
CA ASN A 385 -20.01 -22.55 -4.80
C ASN A 385 -20.58 -22.35 -6.21
N GLU A 386 -21.34 -21.27 -6.43
CA GLU A 386 -22.02 -21.02 -7.70
C GLU A 386 -21.09 -20.50 -8.80
N THR A 387 -20.06 -19.72 -8.46
CA THR A 387 -19.06 -19.26 -9.44
C THR A 387 -17.98 -20.31 -9.69
N THR A 388 -18.07 -21.00 -10.82
CA THR A 388 -17.03 -21.91 -11.32
C THR A 388 -16.31 -21.30 -12.53
N TYR A 389 -15.03 -21.62 -12.66
CA TYR A 389 -14.17 -21.16 -13.77
C TYR A 389 -12.95 -22.09 -13.88
N THR A 390 -12.14 -21.90 -14.92
CA THR A 390 -10.94 -22.72 -15.17
C THR A 390 -10.03 -22.74 -13.93
N ASN A 391 -9.66 -23.94 -13.47
CA ASN A 391 -8.88 -24.21 -12.25
C ASN A 391 -9.65 -24.04 -10.93
N ASN A 392 -10.93 -23.67 -10.95
CA ASN A 392 -11.82 -23.66 -9.78
C ASN A 392 -13.18 -24.29 -10.11
N GLU A 393 -13.15 -25.51 -10.65
CA GLU A 393 -14.34 -26.22 -11.14
C GLU A 393 -15.34 -26.55 -10.02
N ARG A 394 -14.86 -26.61 -8.76
CA ARG A 394 -15.70 -26.85 -7.59
C ARG A 394 -16.38 -25.61 -7.03
N GLY A 395 -16.02 -24.41 -7.49
CA GLY A 395 -16.56 -23.14 -6.97
C GLY A 395 -16.06 -22.83 -5.55
N ASP A 396 -14.80 -23.11 -5.24
CA ASP A 396 -14.25 -22.82 -3.92
C ASP A 396 -14.08 -21.31 -3.72
N TRP A 397 -14.81 -20.75 -2.76
CA TRP A 397 -14.83 -19.32 -2.46
C TRP A 397 -13.51 -18.82 -1.87
N VAL A 398 -12.75 -19.65 -1.13
CA VAL A 398 -11.42 -19.27 -0.64
C VAL A 398 -10.45 -19.13 -1.81
N LYS A 399 -10.53 -20.07 -2.77
CA LYS A 399 -9.77 -19.98 -4.02
C LYS A 399 -10.19 -18.78 -4.87
N TYR A 400 -11.48 -18.47 -4.93
CA TYR A 400 -11.99 -17.26 -5.60
C TYR A 400 -11.32 -15.99 -5.06
N LEU A 401 -11.28 -15.82 -3.74
CA LEU A 401 -10.59 -14.68 -3.12
C LEU A 401 -9.10 -14.66 -3.49
N ALA A 402 -8.41 -15.80 -3.37
CA ALA A 402 -6.99 -15.90 -3.69
C ALA A 402 -6.68 -15.50 -5.14
N ASP A 403 -7.50 -15.95 -6.09
CA ASP A 403 -7.35 -15.65 -7.51
C ASP A 403 -7.64 -14.17 -7.80
N VAL A 404 -8.69 -13.58 -7.19
CA VAL A 404 -8.96 -12.13 -7.26
C VAL A 404 -7.76 -11.33 -6.77
N LEU A 405 -7.26 -11.61 -5.56
CA LEU A 405 -6.14 -10.88 -4.97
C LEU A 405 -4.88 -11.02 -5.83
N THR A 406 -4.62 -12.22 -6.36
CA THR A 406 -3.48 -12.45 -7.27
C THR A 406 -3.56 -11.61 -8.54
N LEU A 407 -4.74 -11.51 -9.16
CA LEU A 407 -4.96 -10.69 -10.36
C LEU A 407 -4.85 -9.19 -10.08
N LEU A 408 -5.33 -8.74 -8.92
CA LEU A 408 -5.25 -7.33 -8.51
C LEU A 408 -3.80 -6.86 -8.33
N GLY A 409 -2.94 -7.69 -7.72
CA GLY A 409 -1.55 -7.31 -7.44
C GLY A 409 -1.49 -6.03 -6.62
N THR A 410 -0.66 -5.05 -7.01
CA THR A 410 -0.49 -3.80 -6.26
C THR A 410 -1.64 -2.79 -6.44
N LYS A 411 -2.79 -3.21 -6.99
CA LYS A 411 -3.94 -2.34 -7.29
C LYS A 411 -5.12 -2.63 -6.36
N CYS A 412 -4.86 -2.57 -5.05
CA CYS A 412 -5.85 -2.56 -3.97
C CYS A 412 -5.18 -2.08 -2.67
N ASP A 413 -5.94 -1.41 -1.79
CA ASP A 413 -5.40 -0.82 -0.56
C ASP A 413 -5.95 -1.46 0.70
N GLY A 414 -6.83 -2.47 0.56
CA GLY A 414 -7.39 -3.22 1.68
C GLY A 414 -8.26 -4.38 1.23
N ILE A 415 -8.63 -5.24 2.17
CA ILE A 415 -9.38 -6.47 1.91
C ILE A 415 -10.59 -6.54 2.85
N ALA A 416 -11.79 -6.64 2.31
CA ALA A 416 -12.99 -6.94 3.08
C ALA A 416 -13.27 -8.46 3.08
N LEU A 417 -13.72 -8.97 4.22
CA LEU A 417 -14.10 -10.37 4.43
C LEU A 417 -15.48 -10.44 5.08
N HIS A 418 -16.21 -11.53 4.81
CA HIS A 418 -17.41 -11.90 5.56
C HIS A 418 -17.17 -13.20 6.32
N THR A 419 -17.78 -13.32 7.49
CA THR A 419 -17.75 -14.58 8.25
C THR A 419 -18.94 -14.71 9.17
N TYR A 420 -19.44 -15.92 9.35
CA TYR A 420 -20.67 -16.17 10.09
C TYR A 420 -20.55 -17.48 10.88
N THR A 421 -21.49 -17.76 11.77
CA THR A 421 -21.74 -19.15 12.22
C THR A 421 -22.89 -19.76 11.43
N HIS A 422 -23.25 -21.00 11.72
CA HIS A 422 -24.52 -21.59 11.27
C HIS A 422 -25.33 -21.90 12.52
N GLY A 423 -25.94 -20.88 13.09
CA GLY A 423 -26.68 -20.91 14.35
C GLY A 423 -26.07 -20.05 15.45
N LYS A 424 -26.82 -19.95 16.54
CA LYS A 424 -26.65 -18.97 17.64
C LYS A 424 -25.79 -19.41 18.82
N ASP A 425 -25.35 -20.66 18.87
CA ASP A 425 -24.51 -21.15 19.97
C ASP A 425 -23.12 -20.51 19.87
N ARG A 426 -22.70 -19.79 20.92
CA ARG A 426 -21.39 -19.14 20.99
C ARG A 426 -20.21 -20.10 20.80
N LYS A 427 -20.37 -21.40 21.04
CA LYS A 427 -19.32 -22.41 20.81
C LYS A 427 -18.95 -22.52 19.33
N LEU A 428 -19.88 -22.19 18.43
CA LEU A 428 -19.67 -22.24 16.98
C LEU A 428 -18.61 -21.23 16.51
N ILE A 429 -18.38 -20.15 17.26
CA ILE A 429 -17.31 -19.17 16.98
C ILE A 429 -15.93 -19.82 16.92
N THR A 430 -15.67 -20.78 17.80
CA THR A 430 -14.38 -21.48 17.87
C THR A 430 -14.42 -22.90 17.31
N SER A 431 -15.56 -23.29 16.73
CA SER A 431 -15.74 -24.63 16.18
C SER A 431 -14.73 -24.92 15.08
N ARG A 432 -14.28 -26.18 15.03
CA ARG A 432 -13.39 -26.71 14.00
C ARG A 432 -14.13 -27.60 13.00
N ASP A 433 -15.45 -27.62 13.06
CA ASP A 433 -16.29 -28.42 12.17
C ASP A 433 -16.04 -28.01 10.71
N ARG A 434 -16.06 -29.02 9.84
CA ARG A 434 -15.80 -28.89 8.41
C ARG A 434 -17.07 -29.12 7.63
N MET A 435 -17.18 -28.50 6.46
CA MET A 435 -18.31 -28.76 5.57
C MET A 435 -18.28 -30.19 5.04
N GLU A 436 -19.43 -30.84 4.94
CA GLU A 436 -19.52 -32.18 4.36
C GLU A 436 -19.12 -32.18 2.88
N SER A 437 -19.58 -31.20 2.10
CA SER A 437 -19.27 -31.05 0.67
C SER A 437 -17.88 -30.46 0.39
N PHE A 438 -17.27 -29.81 1.39
CA PHE A 438 -15.94 -29.20 1.33
C PHE A 438 -15.18 -29.53 2.62
N PRO A 439 -14.70 -30.78 2.81
CA PRO A 439 -14.10 -31.23 4.07
C PRO A 439 -12.81 -30.47 4.43
N ASP A 440 -12.21 -29.77 3.46
CA ASP A 440 -11.07 -28.89 3.65
C ASP A 440 -11.44 -27.44 4.00
N ARG A 441 -12.72 -27.14 4.26
CA ARG A 441 -13.22 -25.80 4.60
C ARG A 441 -13.95 -25.78 5.93
N TYR A 442 -13.77 -24.73 6.73
CA TYR A 442 -14.50 -24.56 7.99
C TYR A 442 -15.98 -24.27 7.75
N TYR A 443 -16.84 -24.87 8.57
CA TYR A 443 -18.29 -24.70 8.45
C TYR A 443 -18.84 -23.47 9.20
N HIS A 444 -18.14 -22.97 10.21
CA HIS A 444 -18.59 -21.83 11.00
C HIS A 444 -17.61 -20.66 10.92
N PHE A 445 -17.56 -19.84 11.97
CA PHE A 445 -16.87 -18.56 12.03
C PHE A 445 -15.39 -18.66 11.62
N ARG A 446 -14.71 -19.77 11.91
CA ARG A 446 -13.28 -19.93 11.54
C ARG A 446 -12.99 -19.96 10.03
N THR A 447 -14.00 -19.92 9.15
CA THR A 447 -13.81 -19.67 7.72
C THR A 447 -13.01 -18.38 7.45
N TYR A 448 -13.10 -17.35 8.31
CA TYR A 448 -12.27 -16.13 8.17
C TYR A 448 -10.77 -16.45 8.16
N ARG A 449 -10.32 -17.49 8.89
CA ARG A 449 -8.90 -17.87 8.96
C ARG A 449 -8.39 -18.38 7.62
N GLU A 450 -9.23 -19.10 6.88
CA GLU A 450 -8.89 -19.62 5.55
C GLU A 450 -8.79 -18.48 4.53
N PHE A 451 -9.65 -17.47 4.66
CA PHE A 451 -9.48 -16.23 3.90
C PHE A 451 -8.18 -15.51 4.25
N MET A 452 -7.85 -15.33 5.54
CA MET A 452 -6.60 -14.70 5.98
C MET A 452 -5.35 -15.45 5.48
N GLU A 453 -5.38 -16.78 5.50
CA GLU A 453 -4.29 -17.63 5.01
C GLU A 453 -4.14 -17.55 3.47
N ALA A 454 -5.24 -17.31 2.76
CA ALA A 454 -5.28 -17.17 1.31
C ALA A 454 -4.72 -15.82 0.80
N ILE A 455 -4.56 -14.82 1.67
CA ILE A 455 -4.00 -13.50 1.30
C ILE A 455 -2.53 -13.67 0.85
N PRO A 456 -2.18 -13.23 -0.39
CA PRO A 456 -0.82 -13.31 -0.90
C PRO A 456 0.19 -12.61 0.03
N ALA A 457 1.41 -13.16 0.13
CA ALA A 457 2.44 -12.61 1.02
C ALA A 457 2.75 -11.13 0.77
N SER A 458 2.72 -10.68 -0.48
CA SER A 458 2.90 -9.28 -0.88
C SER A 458 1.79 -8.34 -0.40
N MET A 459 0.66 -8.87 0.06
CA MET A 459 -0.52 -8.11 0.51
C MET A 459 -0.72 -8.20 2.03
N ARG A 460 0.16 -8.88 2.76
CA ARG A 460 0.02 -9.03 4.22
C ARG A 460 0.24 -7.73 5.01
N GLY A 461 0.75 -6.68 4.36
CA GLY A 461 0.80 -5.34 4.90
C GLY A 461 -0.50 -4.53 4.77
N LEU A 462 -1.46 -4.99 3.95
CA LEU A 462 -2.72 -4.30 3.74
C LEU A 462 -3.67 -4.45 4.95
N PRO A 463 -4.54 -3.47 5.20
CA PRO A 463 -5.61 -3.60 6.19
C PRO A 463 -6.65 -4.64 5.78
N VAL A 464 -7.15 -5.39 6.76
CA VAL A 464 -8.26 -6.34 6.59
C VAL A 464 -9.43 -5.94 7.46
N TYR A 465 -10.63 -5.99 6.90
CA TYR A 465 -11.89 -5.62 7.55
C TYR A 465 -12.85 -6.81 7.47
N ILE A 466 -13.36 -7.32 8.59
CA ILE A 466 -14.54 -8.21 8.55
C ILE A 466 -15.77 -7.31 8.55
N THR A 467 -16.40 -7.19 7.40
CA THR A 467 -17.41 -6.16 7.11
C THR A 467 -18.83 -6.63 7.36
N GLU A 468 -19.04 -7.94 7.49
CA GLU A 468 -20.32 -8.54 7.89
C GLU A 468 -20.08 -9.81 8.72
N THR A 469 -20.83 -9.92 9.81
CA THR A 469 -20.95 -11.12 10.63
C THR A 469 -22.29 -11.20 11.34
N ASP A 470 -22.81 -12.41 11.47
CA ASP A 470 -24.02 -12.78 12.19
C ASP A 470 -24.09 -14.33 12.35
N GLN A 471 -25.26 -14.84 12.70
CA GLN A 471 -25.52 -16.24 13.02
C GLN A 471 -25.81 -17.12 11.78
N ASN A 472 -25.75 -16.56 10.56
CA ASN A 472 -26.29 -17.10 9.31
C ASN A 472 -27.72 -17.67 9.49
N ASP A 473 -28.47 -17.01 10.37
CA ASP A 473 -29.91 -17.09 10.60
C ASP A 473 -30.35 -15.74 11.18
N PHE A 474 -31.65 -15.46 11.21
CA PHE A 474 -32.16 -14.26 11.88
C PHE A 474 -31.63 -14.17 13.31
N TRP A 475 -31.29 -12.96 13.74
CA TRP A 475 -30.82 -12.74 15.10
C TRP A 475 -31.79 -13.30 16.11
N ASP A 476 -31.29 -14.17 16.98
CA ASP A 476 -32.12 -14.74 18.02
C ASP A 476 -32.56 -13.68 19.03
N HIS A 477 -33.79 -13.80 19.52
CA HIS A 477 -34.30 -13.00 20.63
C HIS A 477 -33.77 -13.51 21.99
N SER A 478 -32.48 -13.84 22.05
CA SER A 478 -31.80 -14.24 23.29
C SER A 478 -30.32 -13.83 23.30
N ASN A 479 -29.81 -13.57 24.51
CA ASN A 479 -28.40 -13.23 24.72
C ASN A 479 -27.64 -14.53 24.98
N THR A 480 -27.13 -15.15 23.91
CA THR A 480 -26.36 -16.41 23.99
C THR A 480 -24.88 -16.18 24.29
N GLY A 481 -24.43 -14.92 24.38
CA GLY A 481 -23.02 -14.57 24.46
C GLY A 481 -22.27 -14.77 23.15
N TRP A 482 -22.99 -14.82 22.03
CA TRP A 482 -22.42 -15.03 20.70
C TRP A 482 -21.62 -13.81 20.25
N VAL A 483 -22.15 -12.60 20.45
CA VAL A 483 -21.46 -11.36 20.04
C VAL A 483 -20.18 -11.17 20.85
N GLN A 484 -20.24 -11.39 22.16
CA GLN A 484 -19.04 -11.40 23.02
C GLN A 484 -17.99 -12.39 22.51
N ALA A 485 -18.39 -13.64 22.21
CA ALA A 485 -17.45 -14.66 21.76
C ALA A 485 -16.82 -14.34 20.40
N ALA A 486 -17.59 -13.76 19.47
CA ALA A 486 -17.11 -13.34 18.15
C ALA A 486 -15.99 -12.28 18.26
N TYR A 487 -16.23 -11.23 19.05
CA TYR A 487 -15.21 -10.21 19.31
C TYR A 487 -13.99 -10.75 20.07
N GLU A 488 -14.19 -11.64 21.04
CA GLU A 488 -13.10 -12.29 21.76
C GLU A 488 -12.20 -13.13 20.82
N GLU A 489 -12.79 -13.84 19.85
CA GLU A 489 -12.00 -14.63 18.87
C GLU A 489 -11.18 -13.74 17.94
N ILE A 490 -11.73 -12.61 17.46
CA ILE A 490 -10.98 -11.67 16.61
C ILE A 490 -9.90 -10.94 17.41
N ASP A 491 -10.17 -10.54 18.66
CA ASP A 491 -9.13 -9.99 19.54
C ASP A 491 -8.01 -11.02 19.76
N ARG A 492 -8.36 -12.28 20.06
CA ARG A 492 -7.38 -13.37 20.21
C ARG A 492 -6.54 -13.59 18.95
N TRP A 493 -7.14 -13.51 17.76
CA TRP A 493 -6.38 -13.55 16.50
C TRP A 493 -5.40 -12.38 16.42
N ASN A 494 -5.85 -11.17 16.75
CA ASN A 494 -5.05 -9.95 16.71
C ASN A 494 -3.97 -9.89 17.79
N GLN A 495 -4.09 -10.59 18.92
CA GLN A 495 -3.03 -10.62 19.93
C GLN A 495 -1.77 -11.37 19.45
N GLU A 496 -1.87 -12.20 18.41
CA GLU A 496 -0.70 -12.90 17.90
C GLU A 496 0.17 -11.97 17.01
N PRO A 497 1.46 -11.76 17.35
CA PRO A 497 2.29 -10.78 16.66
C PRO A 497 2.54 -11.08 15.17
N THR A 498 2.47 -12.37 14.80
CA THR A 498 2.73 -12.84 13.43
C THR A 498 1.51 -12.77 12.52
N HIS A 499 0.32 -12.53 13.07
CA HIS A 499 -0.89 -12.44 12.26
C HIS A 499 -1.04 -11.04 11.67
N GLN A 500 -1.46 -11.00 10.40
CA GLN A 500 -2.02 -9.79 9.80
C GLN A 500 -3.27 -9.40 10.60
N LYS A 501 -3.33 -8.12 11.00
CA LYS A 501 -4.37 -7.63 11.91
C LYS A 501 -5.68 -7.40 11.17
N ILE A 502 -6.77 -7.75 11.83
CA ILE A 502 -8.15 -7.51 11.40
C ILE A 502 -8.64 -6.26 12.12
N ARG A 503 -8.91 -5.19 11.38
CA ARG A 503 -9.23 -3.86 11.92
C ARG A 503 -10.61 -3.75 12.54
N CYS A 504 -11.57 -4.51 12.03
CA CYS A 504 -12.95 -4.52 12.51
C CYS A 504 -13.64 -5.88 12.33
N LEU A 505 -14.68 -6.07 13.13
CA LEU A 505 -15.71 -7.08 12.98
C LEU A 505 -17.06 -6.39 13.10
N ILE A 506 -17.82 -6.35 12.00
CA ILE A 506 -19.04 -5.54 11.88
C ILE A 506 -20.28 -6.43 11.95
N LEU A 507 -21.17 -6.16 12.91
CA LEU A 507 -22.42 -6.89 13.08
C LEU A 507 -23.43 -6.52 11.98
N TYR A 508 -23.93 -7.52 11.28
CA TYR A 508 -24.95 -7.39 10.23
C TYR A 508 -26.34 -7.70 10.79
N ARG A 509 -27.33 -6.79 10.81
CA ARG A 509 -27.25 -5.35 10.54
C ARG A 509 -28.29 -4.56 11.35
N TRP A 510 -28.18 -3.22 11.34
CA TRP A 510 -29.06 -2.35 12.10
C TRP A 510 -30.36 -1.96 11.38
N SER A 511 -30.35 -1.77 10.05
CA SER A 511 -31.55 -1.29 9.33
C SER A 511 -32.76 -2.22 9.49
N ARG A 512 -33.98 -1.67 9.56
CA ARG A 512 -35.26 -2.43 9.60
C ARG A 512 -35.73 -2.92 8.24
N ASP A 513 -35.10 -2.45 7.17
CA ASP A 513 -35.47 -2.83 5.81
C ASP A 513 -35.00 -4.24 5.43
N ASP A 514 -34.49 -4.99 6.42
CA ASP A 514 -33.87 -6.28 6.29
C ASP A 514 -34.33 -7.19 7.44
N ASP A 515 -34.65 -8.45 7.14
CA ASP A 515 -35.10 -9.44 8.13
C ASP A 515 -33.98 -9.82 9.12
N TRP A 516 -32.73 -9.49 8.80
CA TRP A 516 -31.54 -9.69 9.63
C TRP A 516 -31.27 -8.50 10.60
N SER A 517 -32.29 -7.66 10.83
CA SER A 517 -32.18 -6.53 11.75
C SER A 517 -32.12 -6.96 13.22
N PHE A 518 -31.16 -6.44 13.98
CA PHE A 518 -31.18 -6.52 15.45
C PHE A 518 -31.61 -5.21 16.14
N GLN A 519 -32.07 -4.20 15.40
CA GLN A 519 -32.44 -2.91 16.00
C GLN A 519 -33.53 -3.03 17.06
N ASP A 520 -34.44 -4.00 16.98
CA ASP A 520 -35.52 -4.19 17.95
C ASP A 520 -35.27 -5.35 18.93
N ILE A 521 -34.08 -5.96 18.88
CA ILE A 521 -33.72 -7.11 19.71
C ILE A 521 -32.85 -6.66 20.87
N THR A 522 -33.45 -6.50 22.05
CA THR A 522 -32.76 -5.97 23.24
C THR A 522 -31.63 -6.90 23.68
N GLU A 523 -31.84 -8.21 23.55
CA GLU A 523 -30.90 -9.23 23.99
C GLU A 523 -29.58 -9.21 23.22
N ILE A 524 -29.62 -8.95 21.90
CA ILE A 524 -28.41 -8.79 21.08
C ILE A 524 -27.69 -7.47 21.38
N LYS A 525 -28.43 -6.39 21.62
CA LYS A 525 -27.82 -5.11 22.06
C LYS A 525 -27.12 -5.26 23.40
N ASP A 526 -27.71 -6.03 24.33
CA ASP A 526 -27.11 -6.28 25.63
C ASP A 526 -25.88 -7.20 25.53
N ASP A 527 -25.89 -8.19 24.62
CA ASP A 527 -24.70 -9.00 24.28
C ASP A 527 -23.58 -8.10 23.71
N PHE A 528 -23.91 -7.18 22.80
CA PHE A 528 -22.95 -6.22 22.26
C PHE A 528 -22.42 -5.25 23.32
N ARG A 529 -23.28 -4.73 24.21
CA ARG A 529 -22.85 -3.88 25.34
C ARG A 529 -21.90 -4.62 26.28
N ALA A 530 -22.11 -5.91 26.52
CA ALA A 530 -21.20 -6.73 27.29
C ALA A 530 -19.85 -6.91 26.58
N ALA A 531 -19.84 -7.14 25.26
CA ALA A 531 -18.60 -7.16 24.48
C ALA A 531 -17.85 -5.82 24.57
N LEU A 532 -18.59 -4.71 24.50
CA LEU A 532 -18.08 -3.35 24.68
C LEU A 532 -17.63 -3.04 26.11
N ASP A 533 -17.73 -3.94 27.09
CA ASP A 533 -17.05 -3.75 28.38
C ASP A 533 -15.54 -4.09 28.29
N HIS A 534 -15.11 -4.79 27.24
CA HIS A 534 -13.71 -5.12 26.96
C HIS A 534 -12.99 -4.11 26.05
N ASP A 535 -11.69 -3.88 26.26
CA ASP A 535 -10.89 -2.94 25.45
C ASP A 535 -10.20 -3.63 24.27
N TYR A 536 -10.99 -4.20 23.36
CA TYR A 536 -10.49 -4.89 22.17
C TYR A 536 -10.05 -3.90 21.10
N ARG A 537 -8.78 -3.97 20.70
CA ARG A 537 -8.14 -3.06 19.74
C ARG A 537 -7.30 -3.86 18.76
N TRP A 538 -7.33 -3.50 17.49
CA TRP A 538 -6.70 -4.29 16.44
C TRP A 538 -5.17 -4.19 16.40
N TRP A 539 -4.59 -3.16 17.00
CA TRP A 539 -3.14 -2.89 16.96
C TRP A 539 -2.37 -3.42 18.18
N LYS A 540 -3.06 -4.00 19.16
CA LYS A 540 -2.43 -4.46 20.40
C LYS A 540 -1.44 -5.61 20.20
#